data_AF-A0A6J7E2S4-F1
#
_entry.id   AF-A0A6J7E2S4-F1
#
_cell.length_a   1.000
_cell.length_b   1.000
_cell.length_c   1.000
_cell.angle_alpha   90.00
_cell.angle_beta   90.00
_cell.angle_gamma   90.00
#
_symmetry.space_group_name_H-M   'P 1'
#
loop_
_entity.id
_entity.type
_entity.pdbx_description
1 polymer ?
#
loop_
_entity_poly.entity_id
_entity_poly.type
_entity_poly.pdbx_seq_one_letter_code
_entity_poly.pdbx_strand_id
1 'polypeptide(L)'
;MAMLPFCGYNMADYFAHWLALGAKADAAKLPQIFFVNWFRRDEDGRFLWPGYGENSRVLKWVFERVAGTVGAVETAIGMLPAEGSLDVAGLKIDDADMKTLLSVDSDGWKAAIPQIKDHYAQFGAKLPAKLTAQLDTLASAL
;
A
#
# COMPACT_ATOMS: atom_id res chain seq x y z
N MET A 1 4.95 4.34 -8.22
CA MET A 1 5.94 5.41 -7.95
C MET A 1 5.46 6.67 -8.65
N ALA A 2 5.51 7.83 -8.01
CA ALA A 2 5.02 9.11 -8.55
C ALA A 2 5.91 9.69 -9.69
N MET A 3 6.17 8.88 -10.71
CA MET A 3 7.15 9.12 -11.78
C MET A 3 6.49 9.31 -13.16
N LEU A 4 5.16 9.31 -13.26
CA LEU A 4 4.44 9.37 -14.54
C LEU A 4 4.93 10.53 -15.46
N PRO A 5 5.08 11.78 -14.99
CA PRO A 5 5.56 12.87 -15.84
C PRO A 5 7.10 13.04 -15.82
N PHE A 6 7.84 12.14 -15.15
CA PHE A 6 9.27 12.34 -14.88
C PHE A 6 10.17 11.17 -15.34
N CYS A 7 9.58 10.05 -15.79
CA CYS A 7 10.37 8.90 -16.23
C CYS A 7 11.09 9.22 -17.55
N GLY A 8 12.42 9.22 -17.53
CA GLY A 8 13.25 9.59 -18.68
C GLY A 8 13.39 8.51 -19.76
N TYR A 9 12.73 7.36 -19.59
CA TYR A 9 12.73 6.25 -20.53
C TYR A 9 11.41 5.47 -20.43
N ASN A 10 11.29 4.36 -21.17
CA ASN A 10 10.07 3.56 -21.16
C ASN A 10 9.72 3.09 -19.73
N MET A 11 8.48 3.35 -19.30
CA MET A 11 8.04 3.07 -17.94
C MET A 11 8.04 1.56 -17.61
N ALA A 12 7.80 0.68 -18.59
CA ALA A 12 7.84 -0.76 -18.36
C ALA A 12 9.27 -1.26 -18.13
N ASP A 13 10.24 -0.69 -18.86
CA ASP A 13 11.67 -0.92 -18.62
C ASP A 13 12.06 -0.37 -17.23
N TYR A 14 11.45 0.72 -16.77
CA TYR A 14 11.64 1.24 -15.41
C TYR A 14 11.10 0.30 -14.32
N PHE A 15 9.93 -0.30 -14.53
CA PHE A 15 9.43 -1.35 -13.63
C PHE A 15 10.36 -2.56 -13.60
N ALA A 16 10.83 -3.01 -14.77
CA ALA A 16 11.78 -4.11 -14.87
C ALA A 16 13.08 -3.81 -14.11
N HIS A 17 13.55 -2.57 -14.16
CA HIS A 17 14.73 -2.13 -13.42
C HIS A 17 14.57 -2.28 -11.91
N TRP A 18 13.43 -1.84 -11.35
CA TRP A 18 13.12 -2.02 -9.92
C TRP A 18 13.13 -3.50 -9.51
N LEU A 19 12.53 -4.37 -10.32
CA LEU A 19 12.52 -5.81 -10.06
C LEU A 19 13.93 -6.41 -10.12
N ALA A 20 14.75 -5.97 -11.07
CA ALA A 20 16.13 -6.44 -11.22
C ALA A 20 17.03 -6.00 -10.06
N LEU A 21 16.86 -4.78 -9.53
CA LEU A 21 17.57 -4.31 -8.34
C LEU A 21 17.24 -5.18 -7.13
N GLY A 22 15.95 -5.42 -6.88
CA GLY A 22 15.52 -6.27 -5.76
C GLY A 22 16.03 -7.71 -5.87
N ALA A 23 16.05 -8.29 -7.08
CA ALA A 23 16.52 -9.66 -7.30
C ALA A 23 18.04 -9.83 -7.11
N LYS A 24 18.83 -8.76 -7.22
CA LYS A 24 20.29 -8.79 -7.07
C LYS A 24 20.76 -8.43 -5.66
N ALA A 25 19.89 -7.87 -4.85
CA ALA A 25 20.22 -7.40 -3.52
C ALA A 25 20.06 -8.50 -2.46
N ASP A 26 20.78 -8.33 -1.35
CA ASP A 26 20.53 -9.06 -0.12
C ASP A 26 19.16 -8.65 0.43
N ALA A 27 18.20 -9.57 0.42
CA ALA A 27 16.81 -9.30 0.80
C ALA A 27 16.69 -8.75 2.23
N ALA A 28 17.59 -9.13 3.14
CA ALA A 28 17.59 -8.64 4.52
C ALA A 28 18.02 -7.17 4.64
N LYS A 29 18.63 -6.61 3.59
CA LYS A 29 19.11 -5.21 3.54
C LYS A 29 18.24 -4.31 2.68
N LEU A 30 17.24 -4.85 1.98
CA LEU A 30 16.31 -4.05 1.20
C LEU A 30 15.37 -3.27 2.13
N PRO A 31 15.02 -2.02 1.78
CA PRO A 31 14.02 -1.26 2.51
C PRO A 31 12.66 -1.95 2.40
N GLN A 32 11.91 -1.97 3.50
CA GLN A 32 10.50 -2.33 3.47
C GLN A 32 9.70 -1.25 2.73
N ILE A 33 8.72 -1.66 1.93
CA ILE A 33 7.88 -0.76 1.13
C ILE A 33 6.51 -0.66 1.79
N PHE A 34 6.05 0.58 2.02
CA PHE A 34 4.74 0.87 2.61
C PHE A 34 3.90 1.72 1.66
N PHE A 35 2.60 1.49 1.67
CA PHE A 35 1.61 2.36 1.04
C PHE A 35 0.77 3.03 2.13
N VAL A 36 0.57 4.34 2.02
CA VAL A 36 -0.19 5.12 3.01
C VAL A 36 -1.30 5.89 2.32
N ASN A 37 -2.46 5.96 2.97
CA ASN A 37 -3.58 6.81 2.55
C ASN A 37 -4.05 7.66 3.72
N TRP A 38 -3.61 8.92 3.76
CA TRP A 38 -4.01 9.91 4.78
C TRP A 38 -5.41 10.47 4.55
N PHE A 39 -6.03 10.17 3.41
CA PHE A 39 -7.17 10.91 2.88
C PHE A 39 -8.44 10.06 2.78
N ARG A 40 -8.49 8.91 3.46
CA ARG A 40 -9.70 8.08 3.51
C ARG A 40 -10.84 8.87 4.14
N ARG A 41 -12.02 8.77 3.53
CA ARG A 41 -13.24 9.47 3.94
C ARG A 41 -14.36 8.48 4.26
N ASP A 42 -15.31 8.92 5.07
CA ASP A 42 -16.60 8.24 5.23
C ASP A 42 -17.58 8.58 4.10
N GLU A 43 -18.79 8.04 4.19
CA GLU A 43 -19.89 8.23 3.24
C GLU A 43 -20.34 9.70 3.13
N ASP A 44 -20.19 10.47 4.22
CA ASP A 44 -20.50 11.90 4.28
C ASP A 44 -19.33 12.78 3.76
N GLY A 45 -18.21 12.16 3.38
CA GLY A 45 -17.03 12.84 2.84
C GLY A 45 -16.12 13.47 3.90
N ARG A 46 -16.35 13.19 5.18
CA ARG A 46 -15.48 13.61 6.29
C ARG A 46 -14.21 12.76 6.29
N PHE A 47 -13.07 13.38 6.59
CA PHE A 47 -11.81 12.66 6.74
C PHE A 47 -11.82 11.81 8.02
N LEU A 48 -11.49 10.53 7.88
CA LEU A 48 -11.42 9.59 9.00
C LEU A 48 -10.12 9.76 9.79
N TRP A 49 -9.03 10.17 9.13
CA TRP A 49 -7.74 10.43 9.76
C TRP A 49 -7.46 11.94 9.81
N PRO A 50 -7.06 12.51 10.96
CA PRO A 50 -6.85 13.94 11.11
C PRO A 50 -5.65 14.49 10.30
N GLY A 51 -4.68 13.64 9.95
CA GLY A 51 -3.57 14.02 9.09
C GLY A 51 -2.52 14.91 9.76
N TYR A 52 -1.78 15.67 8.95
CA TYR A 52 -0.74 16.62 9.39
C TYR A 52 0.27 16.00 10.36
N GLY A 53 0.46 16.60 11.55
CA GLY A 53 1.39 16.11 12.56
C GLY A 53 1.02 14.73 13.10
N GLU A 54 -0.26 14.35 13.07
CA GLU A 54 -0.72 13.04 13.56
C GLU A 54 -0.21 11.89 12.68
N ASN A 55 0.19 12.16 11.43
CA ASN A 55 0.84 11.17 10.56
C ASN A 55 2.11 10.57 11.18
N SER A 56 2.75 11.29 12.11
CA SER A 56 3.88 10.78 12.89
C SER A 56 3.55 9.47 13.64
N ARG A 57 2.28 9.24 14.02
CA ARG A 57 1.84 8.00 14.70
C ARG A 57 1.91 6.78 13.79
N VAL A 58 1.58 6.94 12.52
CA VAL A 58 1.72 5.89 11.52
C VAL A 58 3.19 5.70 11.14
N LEU A 59 4.00 6.76 11.11
CA LEU A 59 5.45 6.63 10.94
C LEU A 59 6.12 5.89 12.11
N LYS A 60 5.67 6.12 13.35
CA LYS A 60 6.09 5.32 14.52
C LYS A 60 5.83 3.83 14.27
N TRP A 61 4.63 3.46 13.84
CA TRP A 61 4.31 2.06 13.50
C TRP A 61 5.19 1.52 12.36
N VAL A 62 5.47 2.30 11.32
CA VAL A 62 6.40 1.90 10.25
C VAL A 62 7.79 1.58 10.81
N PHE A 63 8.34 2.39 11.72
CA PHE A 63 9.63 2.11 12.34
C PHE A 63 9.59 0.87 13.22
N GLU A 64 8.54 0.69 14.01
CA GLU A 64 8.36 -0.50 14.85
C GLU A 64 8.15 -1.76 14.00
N ARG A 65 7.53 -1.66 12.81
CA ARG A 65 7.41 -2.77 11.85
C ARG A 65 8.76 -3.17 11.26
N VAL A 66 9.59 -2.19 10.93
CA VAL A 66 10.96 -2.43 10.48
C VAL A 66 11.81 -3.05 11.60
N ALA A 67 11.63 -2.61 12.84
CA ALA A 67 12.32 -3.15 14.02
C ALA A 67 11.78 -4.53 14.49
N GLY A 68 10.62 -4.96 13.98
CA GLY A 68 9.97 -6.21 14.38
C GLY A 68 9.32 -6.15 15.77
N THR A 69 9.04 -4.95 16.30
CA THR A 69 8.55 -4.73 17.66
C THR A 69 7.04 -4.50 17.75
N VAL A 70 6.33 -4.48 16.62
CA VAL A 70 4.87 -4.31 16.58
C VAL A 70 4.22 -5.30 15.61
N GLY A 71 3.00 -5.71 15.96
CA GLY A 71 2.17 -6.63 15.18
C GLY A 71 1.53 -6.01 13.95
N ALA A 72 1.12 -6.88 13.04
CA ALA A 72 0.35 -6.57 11.85
C ALA A 72 -0.60 -7.73 11.53
N VAL A 73 -1.68 -7.45 10.81
CA VAL A 73 -2.63 -8.44 10.31
C VAL A 73 -2.42 -8.61 8.81
N GLU A 74 -2.30 -9.86 8.37
CA GLU A 74 -2.24 -10.18 6.95
C GLU A 74 -3.62 -10.00 6.31
N THR A 75 -3.64 -9.32 5.18
CA THR A 75 -4.84 -9.04 4.38
C THR A 75 -4.55 -9.28 2.90
N ALA A 76 -5.59 -9.25 2.08
CA ALA A 76 -5.47 -9.39 0.62
C ALA A 76 -4.51 -8.37 -0.03
N ILE A 77 -4.31 -7.21 0.61
CA ILE A 77 -3.49 -6.10 0.10
C ILE A 77 -2.14 -5.97 0.83
N GLY A 78 -1.78 -6.97 1.64
CA GLY A 78 -0.56 -6.99 2.45
C GLY A 78 -0.85 -6.81 3.95
N MET A 79 0.12 -6.29 4.67
CA MET A 79 0.10 -6.22 6.13
C MET A 79 -0.47 -4.88 6.62
N LEU A 80 -1.57 -4.91 7.37
CA LEU A 80 -2.16 -3.74 8.02
C LEU A 80 -1.80 -3.70 9.51
N PRO A 81 -1.84 -2.52 10.16
CA PRO A 81 -1.75 -2.42 11.62
C PRO A 81 -2.75 -3.35 12.30
N ALA A 82 -2.28 -4.13 13.28
CA ALA A 82 -3.16 -4.90 14.15
C ALA A 82 -3.96 -3.98 15.08
N GLU A 83 -5.07 -4.48 15.63
CA GLU A 83 -5.84 -3.74 16.62
C GLU A 83 -4.95 -3.31 17.81
N GLY A 84 -5.06 -2.05 18.22
CA GLY A 84 -4.25 -1.47 19.29
C GLY A 84 -2.76 -1.24 18.95
N SER A 85 -2.30 -1.55 17.73
CA SER A 85 -0.90 -1.38 17.35
C SER A 85 -0.51 0.05 16.96
N LEU A 86 -1.48 0.91 16.66
CA LEU A 86 -1.26 2.33 16.42
C LEU A 86 -1.36 3.10 17.74
N ASP A 87 -0.37 3.95 18.00
CA ASP A 87 -0.41 4.87 19.13
C ASP A 87 -1.37 6.02 18.86
N VAL A 88 -2.58 5.90 19.38
CA VAL A 88 -3.64 6.91 19.31
C VAL A 88 -3.87 7.63 20.63
N ALA A 89 -2.94 7.54 21.58
CA ALA A 89 -3.07 8.23 22.85
C ALA A 89 -3.20 9.74 22.64
N GLY A 90 -4.26 10.32 23.22
CA GLY A 90 -4.61 11.74 23.08
C GLY A 90 -5.27 12.12 21.76
N LEU A 91 -5.50 11.17 20.85
CA LEU A 91 -6.22 11.40 19.60
C LEU A 91 -7.73 11.23 19.83
N LYS A 92 -8.53 12.18 19.35
CA LYS A 92 -9.99 12.04 19.32
C LYS A 92 -10.40 11.27 18.08
N ILE A 93 -10.32 9.95 18.16
CA ILE A 93 -10.80 9.03 17.12
C ILE A 93 -11.60 7.93 17.81
N ASP A 94 -12.76 7.59 17.25
CA ASP A 94 -13.58 6.50 17.78
C ASP A 94 -13.20 5.16 17.14
N ASP A 95 -13.65 4.07 17.78
CA ASP A 95 -13.33 2.72 17.35
C ASP A 95 -13.91 2.37 15.97
N ALA A 96 -15.02 3.02 15.59
CA ALA A 96 -15.66 2.78 14.30
C ALA A 96 -14.87 3.41 13.15
N ASP A 97 -14.38 4.64 13.33
CA ASP A 97 -13.48 5.32 12.42
C ASP A 97 -12.17 4.54 12.30
N MET A 98 -11.60 4.07 13.41
CA MET A 98 -10.37 3.26 13.39
C MET A 98 -10.57 1.93 12.65
N LYS A 99 -11.66 1.22 12.92
CA LYS A 99 -12.00 -0.02 12.23
C LYS A 99 -12.18 0.23 10.73
N THR A 100 -12.81 1.34 10.37
CA THR A 100 -12.99 1.72 8.97
C THR A 100 -11.66 2.07 8.31
N LEU A 101 -10.77 2.82 8.97
CA LEU A 101 -9.44 3.16 8.46
C LEU A 101 -8.62 1.91 8.12
N LEU A 102 -8.66 0.89 8.99
CA LEU A 102 -7.88 -0.33 8.89
C LEU A 102 -8.62 -1.47 8.17
N SER A 103 -9.79 -1.23 7.58
CA SER A 103 -10.50 -2.23 6.79
C SER A 103 -10.00 -2.28 5.34
N VAL A 104 -10.18 -3.44 4.71
CA VAL A 104 -10.00 -3.62 3.26
C VAL A 104 -11.37 -3.59 2.60
N ASP A 105 -11.59 -2.63 1.70
CA ASP A 105 -12.77 -2.58 0.85
C ASP A 105 -12.62 -3.56 -0.33
N SER A 106 -12.99 -4.82 -0.11
CA SER A 106 -12.84 -5.87 -1.12
C SER A 106 -13.61 -5.58 -2.41
N ASP A 107 -14.78 -4.94 -2.31
CA ASP A 107 -15.59 -4.62 -3.49
C ASP A 107 -14.96 -3.48 -4.29
N GLY A 108 -14.46 -2.44 -3.62
CA GLY A 108 -13.66 -1.39 -4.25
C GLY A 108 -12.41 -1.93 -4.95
N TRP A 109 -11.69 -2.87 -4.33
CA TRP A 109 -10.54 -3.52 -4.95
C TRP A 109 -10.91 -4.39 -6.15
N LYS A 110 -12.01 -5.15 -6.08
CA LYS A 110 -12.55 -5.91 -7.21
C LYS A 110 -12.91 -5.00 -8.39
N ALA A 111 -13.46 -3.82 -8.12
CA ALA A 111 -13.74 -2.81 -9.13
C ALA A 111 -12.48 -2.13 -9.69
N ALA A 112 -11.40 -2.05 -8.91
CA ALA A 112 -10.12 -1.47 -9.32
C ALA A 112 -9.27 -2.41 -10.19
N ILE A 113 -9.36 -3.74 -9.99
CA ILE A 113 -8.56 -4.72 -10.73
C ILE A 113 -8.66 -4.56 -12.26
N PRO A 114 -9.85 -4.44 -12.88
CA PRO A 114 -9.97 -4.19 -14.32
C PRO A 114 -9.23 -2.92 -14.77
N GLN A 115 -9.31 -1.84 -13.99
CA GLN A 115 -8.64 -0.58 -14.30
C GLN A 115 -7.11 -0.72 -14.25
N ILE A 116 -6.59 -1.51 -13.30
CA ILE A 116 -5.16 -1.83 -13.23
C ILE A 116 -4.75 -2.67 -14.44
N LYS A 117 -5.59 -3.64 -14.86
CA LYS A 117 -5.34 -4.44 -16.08
C LYS A 117 -5.31 -3.57 -17.33
N ASP A 118 -6.25 -2.65 -17.47
CA ASP A 118 -6.30 -1.69 -18.59
C ASP A 118 -5.08 -0.77 -18.59
N HIS A 119 -4.64 -0.31 -17.42
CA HIS A 119 -3.40 0.45 -17.30
C HIS A 119 -2.18 -0.39 -17.73
N TYR A 120 -2.08 -1.62 -17.26
CA TYR A 120 -1.00 -2.55 -17.60
C TYR A 120 -0.96 -2.90 -19.09
N ALA A 121 -2.11 -3.02 -19.74
CA ALA A 121 -2.21 -3.31 -21.17
C ALA A 121 -1.52 -2.25 -22.04
N GLN A 122 -1.44 -1.00 -21.59
CA GLN A 122 -0.78 0.11 -22.31
C GLN A 122 0.73 -0.15 -22.54
N PHE A 123 1.35 -1.02 -21.74
CA PHE A 123 2.77 -1.36 -21.85
C PHE A 123 3.04 -2.57 -22.78
N GLY A 124 2.00 -3.26 -23.23
CA GLY A 124 2.09 -4.40 -24.14
C GLY A 124 3.08 -5.47 -23.68
N ALA A 125 3.84 -6.02 -24.63
CA ALA A 125 4.82 -7.08 -24.37
C ALA A 125 6.00 -6.67 -23.47
N LYS A 126 6.19 -5.37 -23.21
CA LYS A 126 7.26 -4.88 -22.33
C LYS A 126 6.90 -4.95 -20.85
N LEU A 127 5.62 -5.10 -20.49
CA LEU A 127 5.22 -5.19 -19.10
C LEU A 127 5.90 -6.40 -18.44
N PRO A 128 6.61 -6.23 -17.31
CA PRO A 128 7.19 -7.37 -16.60
C PRO A 128 6.08 -8.33 -16.12
N ALA A 129 6.17 -9.61 -16.52
CA ALA A 129 5.18 -10.62 -16.16
C ALA A 129 4.93 -10.74 -14.64
N LYS A 130 5.94 -10.41 -13.83
CA LYS A 130 5.84 -10.40 -12.37
C LYS A 130 4.81 -9.39 -11.85
N LEU A 131 4.56 -8.28 -12.54
CA LEU A 131 3.53 -7.32 -12.15
C LEU A 131 2.13 -7.90 -12.35
N THR A 132 1.88 -8.57 -13.49
CA THR A 132 0.63 -9.28 -13.74
C THR A 132 0.40 -10.38 -12.72
N ALA A 133 1.43 -11.18 -12.42
CA ALA A 133 1.34 -12.24 -11.42
C ALA A 133 0.99 -11.70 -10.01
N GLN A 134 1.52 -10.53 -9.62
CA GLN A 134 1.14 -9.89 -8.35
C GLN A 134 -0.30 -9.39 -8.35
N LEU A 135 -0.79 -8.89 -9.49
CA LEU A 135 -2.20 -8.51 -9.63
C LEU A 135 -3.14 -9.73 -9.56
N ASP A 136 -2.74 -10.85 -10.14
CA ASP A 136 -3.50 -12.11 -10.05
C ASP A 136 -3.49 -12.68 -8.62
N THR A 137 -2.37 -12.52 -7.90
CA THR A 137 -2.26 -12.89 -6.48
C THR A 137 -3.24 -12.07 -5.64
N LEU A 138 -3.26 -10.74 -5.85
CA LEU A 138 -4.24 -9.85 -5.21
C LEU A 138 -5.68 -10.27 -5.53
N ALA A 139 -5.99 -10.49 -6.81
CA ALA A 139 -7.34 -10.89 -7.24
C ALA A 139 -7.79 -12.21 -6.59
N SER A 140 -6.87 -13.14 -6.34
CA SER A 140 -7.19 -14.42 -5.70
C SER A 140 -7.39 -14.32 -4.18
N ALA A 141 -6.85 -13.26 -3.55
CA ALA A 141 -6.91 -13.05 -2.11
C ALA A 141 -8.13 -12.21 -1.66
N LEU A 142 -8.83 -11.56 -2.59
CA LEU A 142 -10.00 -10.68 -2.36
C LEU A 142 -11.35 -11.40 -2.44
#